data_AF-A0A4P9YUK2-F1
#
_entry.id   AF-A0A4P9YUK2-F1
#
_cell.length_a   1.000
_cell.length_b   1.000
_cell.length_c   1.000
_cell.angle_alpha   90.00
_cell.angle_beta   90.00
_cell.angle_gamma   90.00
#
_symmetry.space_group_name_H-M   'P 1'
#
loop_
_entity.id
_entity.type
_entity.pdbx_description
1 polymer ?
#
loop_
_entity_poly.entity_id
_entity_poly.type
_entity_poly.pdbx_seq_one_letter_code
_entity_poly.pdbx_strand_id
1 'polypeptide(L)'
;YGSALLAGEGSAMAAFVQSGKRIPRRGEIGLTSDQIESFENVGFVMSGSRHQRMNAVRIRKENQVISAEEKRALLLFNQEEKAKRENKIISDFRELLSEQIQKNQPK
;
A
#
# COMPACT_ATOMS: atom_id res chain seq x y z
N TYR A 1 -7.36 8.66 4.96
CA TYR A 1 -8.22 8.29 3.80
C TYR A 1 -9.31 9.37 3.66
N GLY A 2 -9.76 9.72 2.45
CA GLY A 2 -10.56 10.94 2.20
C GLY A 2 -11.94 11.01 2.88
N SER A 3 -12.66 12.13 2.69
CA SER A 3 -13.91 12.48 3.40
C SER A 3 -15.12 11.57 3.18
N ALA A 4 -15.02 10.58 2.29
CA ALA A 4 -16.13 9.69 1.93
C ALA A 4 -16.19 8.40 2.76
N LEU A 5 -15.23 8.19 3.67
CA LEU A 5 -15.17 7.04 4.57
C LEU A 5 -15.59 7.44 5.98
N LEU A 6 -16.22 6.52 6.70
CA LEU A 6 -16.50 6.68 8.12
C LEU A 6 -15.19 6.69 8.91
N ALA A 7 -15.24 7.26 10.12
CA ALA A 7 -14.09 7.25 11.03
C ALA A 7 -13.59 5.82 11.27
N GLY A 8 -12.29 5.58 11.04
CA GLY A 8 -11.68 4.26 11.20
C GLY A 8 -11.91 3.26 10.05
N GLU A 9 -12.91 3.47 9.19
CA GLU A 9 -13.25 2.55 8.09
C GLU A 9 -12.08 2.36 7.12
N GLY A 10 -11.45 3.46 6.69
CA GLY A 10 -10.31 3.39 5.77
C GLY A 10 -9.09 2.70 6.36
N SER A 11 -8.83 2.88 7.67
CA SER A 11 -7.71 2.23 8.35
C SER A 11 -7.92 0.72 8.45
N ALA A 12 -9.15 0.29 8.76
CA ALA A 12 -9.49 -1.13 8.79
C ALA A 12 -9.35 -1.76 7.40
N MET A 13 -9.87 -1.10 6.36
CA MET A 13 -9.76 -1.59 4.97
C MET A 13 -8.31 -1.67 4.51
N ALA A 14 -7.48 -0.69 4.85
CA ALA A 14 -6.06 -0.67 4.47
C ALA A 14 -5.29 -1.86 5.07
N ALA A 15 -5.60 -2.27 6.30
CA ALA A 15 -4.97 -3.44 6.90
C ALA A 15 -5.26 -4.74 6.12
N PHE A 16 -6.46 -4.89 5.58
CA PHE A 16 -6.79 -6.02 4.70
C PHE A 16 -6.07 -5.93 3.36
N VAL A 17 -6.00 -4.74 2.75
CA VAL A 17 -5.26 -4.52 1.49
C VAL A 17 -3.77 -4.82 1.65
N GLN A 18 -3.15 -4.33 2.73
CA GLN A 18 -1.73 -4.58 3.02
C GLN A 18 -1.43 -6.05 3.30
N SER A 19 -2.38 -6.78 3.89
CA SER A 19 -2.26 -8.23 4.09
C SER A 19 -2.63 -9.06 2.86
N GLY A 20 -2.98 -8.42 1.73
CA GLY A 20 -3.40 -9.11 0.51
C GLY A 20 -4.72 -9.87 0.65
N LYS A 21 -5.50 -9.56 1.69
CA LYS A 21 -6.74 -10.27 2.03
C LYS A 21 -7.94 -9.53 1.47
N ARG A 22 -8.96 -10.31 1.11
CA ARG A 22 -10.27 -9.79 0.76
C ARG A 22 -10.88 -9.00 1.94
N ILE A 23 -11.34 -7.79 1.66
CA ILE A 23 -12.05 -6.92 2.63
C ILE A 23 -13.44 -7.52 2.93
N PRO A 24 -13.77 -7.82 4.20
CA PRO A 24 -15.09 -8.36 4.56
C PRO A 24 -16.24 -7.38 4.28
N ARG A 25 -17.37 -7.90 3.80
CA ARG A 25 -18.62 -7.15 3.54
C ARG A 25 -19.58 -7.27 4.72
N ARG A 26 -20.60 -6.40 4.74
CA ARG A 26 -21.68 -6.45 5.74
C ARG A 26 -22.40 -7.80 5.66
N GLY A 27 -22.46 -8.52 6.78
CA GLY A 27 -23.06 -9.86 6.87
C GLY A 27 -22.05 -11.01 6.76
N GLU A 28 -20.78 -10.70 6.51
CA GLU A 28 -19.67 -11.67 6.53
C GLU A 28 -18.92 -11.68 7.88
N ILE A 29 -19.45 -10.97 8.89
CA ILE A 29 -18.88 -10.90 10.24
C ILE A 29 -18.89 -12.31 10.85
N GLY A 30 -17.71 -12.80 11.23
CA GLY A 30 -17.53 -14.14 11.81
C GLY A 30 -16.96 -15.17 10.82
N LEU A 31 -16.81 -14.83 9.54
CA LEU A 31 -16.05 -15.61 8.58
C LEU A 31 -14.67 -15.01 8.38
N THR A 32 -13.66 -15.87 8.17
CA THR A 32 -12.32 -15.40 7.77
C THR A 32 -12.31 -15.02 6.29
N SER A 33 -11.41 -14.13 5.89
CA SER A 33 -11.25 -13.75 4.47
C SER A 33 -11.07 -14.98 3.57
N ASP A 34 -10.28 -15.96 4.01
CA ASP A 34 -9.98 -17.18 3.26
C ASP A 34 -11.22 -18.07 3.09
N GLN A 35 -12.07 -18.16 4.13
CA GLN A 35 -13.34 -18.88 4.04
C GLN A 35 -14.28 -18.22 3.03
N ILE A 36 -14.38 -16.89 3.05
CA ILE A 36 -15.23 -16.15 2.13
C ILE A 36 -14.78 -16.35 0.68
N GLU A 37 -13.47 -16.27 0.44
CA GLU A 37 -12.89 -16.51 -0.88
C GLU A 37 -13.17 -17.94 -1.36
N SER A 38 -13.05 -18.93 -0.48
CA SER A 38 -13.38 -20.33 -0.82
C SER A 38 -14.84 -20.49 -1.25
N PHE A 39 -15.78 -19.81 -0.58
CA PHE A 39 -17.20 -19.87 -0.93
C PHE A 39 -17.49 -19.16 -2.26
N GLU A 40 -16.89 -18.00 -2.50
CA GLU A 40 -17.01 -17.27 -3.77
C GLU A 40 -16.44 -18.10 -4.94
N ASN A 41 -15.32 -18.80 -4.73
CA ASN A 41 -14.70 -19.67 -5.75
C ASN A 41 -15.56 -20.88 -6.14
N VAL A 42 -16.33 -21.42 -5.20
CA VAL A 42 -17.29 -22.52 -5.45
C VAL A 42 -18.59 -22.00 -6.11
N GLY A 43 -18.77 -20.68 -6.19
CA GLY A 43 -19.92 -20.05 -6.84
C GLY A 43 -21.04 -19.64 -5.88
N PHE A 44 -20.79 -19.67 -4.56
CA PHE A 44 -21.74 -19.09 -3.61
C PHE A 44 -21.78 -17.57 -3.72
N VAL A 45 -22.98 -17.01 -3.72
CA VAL A 45 -23.18 -15.56 -3.71
C VAL A 45 -23.30 -15.09 -2.26
N MET A 46 -22.30 -14.36 -1.77
CA MET A 46 -22.30 -13.82 -0.41
C MET A 46 -23.46 -12.84 -0.18
N SER A 47 -24.01 -12.85 1.04
CA SER A 47 -25.08 -11.94 1.47
C SER A 47 -24.66 -10.47 1.26
N GLY A 48 -25.58 -9.66 0.74
CA GLY A 48 -25.31 -8.26 0.39
C GLY A 48 -24.78 -8.01 -1.02
N SER A 49 -24.33 -9.04 -1.74
CA SER A 49 -23.81 -8.90 -3.12
C SER A 49 -24.89 -8.71 -4.18
N ARG A 50 -26.18 -8.84 -3.84
CA ARG A 50 -27.31 -8.68 -4.77
C ARG A 50 -27.77 -7.22 -4.96
N HIS A 51 -27.30 -6.28 -4.15
CA HIS A 51 -27.73 -4.88 -4.20
C HIS A 51 -26.77 -4.02 -5.04
N GLN A 52 -27.15 -3.70 -6.28
CA GLN A 52 -26.31 -2.97 -7.23
C GLN A 52 -25.80 -1.62 -6.69
N ARG A 53 -26.68 -0.81 -6.11
CA ARG A 53 -26.31 0.52 -5.58
C ARG A 53 -25.32 0.42 -4.42
N MET A 54 -25.51 -0.54 -3.52
CA MET A 54 -24.59 -0.77 -2.40
C MET A 54 -23.23 -1.27 -2.88
N ASN A 55 -23.21 -2.19 -3.85
CA ASN A 55 -21.98 -2.68 -4.45
C ASN A 55 -21.18 -1.56 -5.10
N ALA A 56 -21.82 -0.65 -5.82
CA ALA A 56 -21.15 0.50 -6.42
C ALA A 56 -20.53 1.43 -5.37
N VAL A 57 -21.25 1.69 -4.27
CA VAL A 57 -20.72 2.48 -3.14
C VAL A 57 -19.51 1.78 -2.52
N ARG A 58 -19.61 0.47 -2.29
CA ARG A 58 -18.53 -0.36 -1.73
C ARG A 58 -17.29 -0.32 -2.60
N ILE A 59 -17.41 -0.65 -3.89
CA ILE A 59 -16.29 -0.68 -4.84
C ILE A 59 -15.58 0.68 -4.88
N ARG A 60 -16.34 1.78 -4.90
CA ARG A 60 -15.76 3.12 -4.84
C ARG A 60 -14.96 3.36 -3.56
N LYS A 61 -15.47 2.93 -2.39
CA LYS A 61 -14.76 3.06 -1.11
C LYS A 61 -13.48 2.22 -1.10
N GLU A 62 -13.55 0.98 -1.58
CA GLU A 62 -12.39 0.09 -1.71
C GLU A 62 -11.33 0.70 -2.61
N ASN A 63 -11.71 1.17 -3.79
CA ASN A 63 -10.81 1.83 -4.73
C ASN A 63 -10.17 3.08 -4.12
N GLN A 64 -10.91 3.86 -3.32
CA GLN A 64 -10.35 5.04 -2.65
C GLN A 64 -9.22 4.66 -1.67
N VAL A 65 -9.36 3.55 -0.95
CA VAL A 65 -8.33 3.06 -0.02
C VAL A 65 -7.14 2.51 -0.82
N ILE A 66 -7.40 1.68 -1.83
CA ILE A 66 -6.38 1.09 -2.69
C ILE A 66 -5.53 2.20 -3.35
N SER A 67 -6.15 3.17 -4.01
CA SER A 67 -5.42 4.27 -4.65
C SER A 67 -4.62 5.13 -3.65
N ALA A 68 -5.10 5.26 -2.41
CA ALA A 68 -4.36 5.97 -1.36
C ALA A 68 -3.13 5.17 -0.89
N GLU A 69 -3.27 3.85 -0.71
CA GLU A 69 -2.18 2.96 -0.33
C GLU A 69 -1.15 2.81 -1.46
N GLU A 70 -1.57 2.67 -2.71
CA GLU A 70 -0.69 2.64 -3.88
C GLU A 70 0.14 3.91 -4.00
N LYS A 71 -0.51 5.08 -3.84
CA LYS A 71 0.20 6.37 -3.83
C LYS A 71 1.21 6.45 -2.69
N ARG A 72 0.86 5.95 -1.50
CA ARG A 72 1.76 5.93 -0.35
C ARG A 72 2.95 5.00 -0.59
N ALA A 73 2.72 3.81 -1.13
CA ALA A 73 3.76 2.85 -1.48
C ALA A 73 4.73 3.44 -2.53
N LEU A 74 4.20 4.12 -3.55
CA LEU A 74 5.01 4.78 -4.58
C LEU A 74 5.85 5.94 -4.01
N LEU A 75 5.30 6.72 -3.07
CA LEU A 75 6.05 7.78 -2.40
C LEU A 75 7.18 7.24 -1.53
N LEU A 76 6.94 6.15 -0.79
CA LEU A 76 7.98 5.49 0.01
C LEU A 76 9.09 4.96 -0.89
N PHE A 77 8.73 4.27 -1.98
CA PHE A 77 9.68 3.77 -2.97
C PHE A 77 10.56 4.90 -3.56
N ASN A 78 9.94 6.02 -3.97
CA ASN A 78 10.69 7.17 -4.49
C ASN A 78 11.62 7.80 -3.46
N GLN A 79 11.23 7.84 -2.18
CA GLN A 79 12.08 8.34 -1.11
C GLN A 79 13.28 7.41 -0.86
N GLU A 80 13.07 6.10 -0.83
CA GLU A 80 14.14 5.12 -0.70
C GLU A 80 15.13 5.20 -1.86
N GLU A 81 14.65 5.28 -3.10
CA GLU A 81 15.50 5.42 -4.29
C GLU A 81 16.29 6.73 -4.29
N LYS A 82 15.66 7.83 -3.84
CA LYS A 82 16.34 9.11 -3.68
C LYS A 82 17.45 9.01 -2.61
N ALA A 83 17.17 8.43 -1.45
CA ALA A 83 18.15 8.26 -0.38
C ALA A 83 19.33 7.38 -0.82
N LYS A 84 19.08 6.28 -1.54
CA LYS A 84 20.14 5.44 -2.12
C LYS A 84 21.01 6.22 -3.09
N ARG A 85 20.41 7.04 -3.96
CA ARG A 85 21.13 7.89 -4.92
C ARG A 85 21.99 8.94 -4.21
N GLU A 86 21.44 9.61 -3.21
CA GLU A 86 22.17 10.61 -2.40
C GLU A 86 23.35 9.97 -1.66
N ASN A 87 23.15 8.80 -1.03
CA ASN A 87 24.23 8.07 -0.37
C ASN A 87 25.35 7.66 -1.34
N LYS A 88 24.99 7.23 -2.55
CA LYS A 88 25.99 6.91 -3.59
C LYS A 88 26.80 8.16 -3.98
N ILE A 89 26.13 9.28 -4.24
CA ILE A 89 26.80 10.55 -4.58
C ILE A 89 27.75 10.99 -3.45
N ILE A 90 27.33 10.85 -2.19
CA ILE A 90 28.17 11.17 -1.03
C ILE A 90 29.39 10.25 -0.95
N SER A 91 29.23 8.95 -1.23
CA SER A 91 30.34 7.99 -1.27
C SER A 91 31.34 8.36 -2.37
N ASP A 92 30.85 8.55 -3.59
CA ASP A 92 31.69 8.91 -4.76
C ASP A 92 32.45 10.23 -4.49
N PHE A 93 31.80 11.22 -3.86
CA PHE A 93 32.46 12.49 -3.51
C PHE A 93 33.54 12.34 -2.44
N ARG A 94 33.31 11.49 -1.42
CA ARG A 94 34.32 11.20 -0.39
C ARG A 94 35.54 10.52 -0.97
N GLU A 95 35.35 9.59 -1.91
CA GLU A 95 36.44 8.93 -2.63
C GLU A 95 37.28 9.94 -3.41
N LEU A 96 36.65 10.79 -4.23
CA LEU A 96 37.35 11.84 -4.99
C LEU A 96 38.13 12.81 -4.10
N LEU A 97 37.57 13.23 -2.96
CA LEU A 97 38.28 14.07 -1.99
C LEU A 97 39.49 13.35 -1.39
N SER A 98 39.34 12.07 -1.04
CA SER A 98 40.45 11.28 -0.49
C SER A 98 41.59 11.11 -1.49
N GLU A 99 41.27 10.89 -2.77
CA GLU A 99 42.26 10.83 -3.86
C GLU A 99 42.99 12.17 -4.03
N GLN A 100 42.26 13.29 -4.02
CA GLN A 100 42.85 14.63 -4.13
C GLN A 100 43.76 14.95 -2.94
N ILE A 101 43.37 14.58 -1.73
CA ILE A 101 44.20 14.76 -0.53
C ILE A 101 45.47 13.92 -0.63
N GLN A 102 45.38 12.65 -1.05
CA GLN A 102 46.56 11.80 -1.24
C GLN A 102 47.51 12.34 -2.31
N LYS A 103 46.96 12.91 -3.40
CA LYS A 103 47.76 13.47 -4.50
C LYS A 103 48.49 14.76 -4.12
N ASN A 104 47.96 15.51 -3.16
CA ASN A 104 48.53 16.77 -2.66
C ASN A 104 49.38 16.64 -1.40
N GLN A 105 49.63 15.42 -0.89
CA GLN A 105 50.58 15.25 0.20
C GLN A 105 52.03 15.37 -0.30
N PRO A 106 52.84 16.28 0.26
CA PRO A 106 54.27 16.37 -0.08
C PRO A 106 55.00 15.11 0.39
N LYS A 107 55.95 14.63 -0.43
CA LYS A 107 56.87 13.54 -0.09
C LYS A 107 57.72 13.86 1.14
#